data_AF-A0A151IJZ7-F1
#
_entry.id   AF-A0A151IJZ7-F1
#
_cell.length_a   1.000
_cell.length_b   1.000
_cell.length_c   1.000
_cell.angle_alpha   90.00
_cell.angle_beta   90.00
_cell.angle_gamma   90.00
#
_symmetry.space_group_name_H-M   'P 1'
#
loop_
_entity.id
_entity.type
_entity.pdbx_description
1 polymer ?
#
loop_
_entity_poly.entity_id
_entity_poly.type
_entity_poly.pdbx_seq_one_letter_code
_entity_poly.pdbx_strand_id
1 'polypeptide(L)'
;MTKSLQSSMAPLFIISWFHCLGLFEYPLGQSRLHFSCLYALAVWSPYAYYRTTVYIYLWQHGFRFFCIMNSLDNLLSLSSIFISFNRCKELKACLRELSIVDNSLEALGVPKEYRMLRNLIIRIIIGWIAILFINLTVSIFLDSIRLNVMPILIIIYKIFWIILWPTNTDHVITLSTLICGTVLGYTSSRFHRVNERLQELYSDLFQNNYNCRSQNRFILVRQLIARDKYHKQYVWTLM
;
A
#
# COMPACT_ATOMS: atom_id res chain seq x y z
N MET A 1 2.26 10.80 19.43
CA MET A 1 0.92 11.02 18.83
C MET A 1 1.10 11.17 17.32
N THR A 2 0.61 10.25 16.49
CA THR A 2 0.76 10.36 15.02
C THR A 2 -0.13 11.48 14.50
N LYS A 3 0.49 12.57 14.02
CA LYS A 3 -0.25 13.76 13.58
C LYS A 3 -0.81 13.65 12.16
N SER A 4 -0.35 12.67 11.36
CA SER A 4 -0.78 12.52 9.96
C SER A 4 -0.93 11.06 9.53
N LEU A 5 -1.77 10.86 8.51
CA LEU A 5 -1.96 9.57 7.83
C LEU A 5 -0.62 9.03 7.29
N GLN A 6 0.15 9.89 6.63
CA GLN A 6 1.47 9.54 6.08
C GLN A 6 2.45 9.07 7.16
N SER A 7 2.46 9.71 8.33
CA SER A 7 3.28 9.28 9.47
C SER A 7 2.86 7.91 10.01
N SER A 8 1.57 7.58 9.93
CA SER A 8 1.03 6.29 10.36
C SER A 8 1.41 5.16 9.41
N MET A 9 1.53 5.47 8.11
CA MET A 9 1.98 4.53 7.07
C MET A 9 3.49 4.46 6.87
N ALA A 10 4.26 5.37 7.48
CA ALA A 10 5.71 5.46 7.31
C ALA A 10 6.46 4.11 7.51
N PRO A 11 6.16 3.27 8.52
CA PRO A 11 6.85 1.99 8.69
C PRO A 11 6.71 1.07 7.45
N LEU A 12 5.52 1.06 6.85
CA LEU A 12 5.23 0.27 5.66
C LEU A 12 5.98 0.82 4.43
N PHE A 13 6.04 2.14 4.27
CA PHE A 13 6.81 2.77 3.19
C PHE A 13 8.32 2.55 3.33
N ILE A 14 8.86 2.57 4.54
CA ILE A 14 10.28 2.27 4.79
C ILE A 14 10.61 0.86 4.33
N ILE A 15 9.81 -0.14 4.70
CA ILE A 15 10.01 -1.53 4.27
C ILE A 15 9.84 -1.66 2.75
N SER A 16 8.86 -0.96 2.18
CA SER A 16 8.63 -0.92 0.72
C SER A 16 9.81 -0.37 -0.03
N TRP A 17 10.49 0.62 0.54
CA TRP A 17 11.70 1.19 -0.06
C TRP A 17 12.85 0.18 -0.11
N PHE A 18 13.08 -0.63 0.94
CA PHE A 18 14.07 -1.71 0.91
C PHE A 18 13.83 -2.72 -0.23
N HIS A 19 12.57 -2.98 -0.58
CA HIS A 19 12.18 -3.90 -1.65
C HIS A 19 12.07 -3.24 -3.03
N CYS A 20 12.60 -2.03 -3.20
CA CYS A 20 12.54 -1.26 -4.45
C CYS A 20 11.11 -0.84 -4.87
N LEU A 21 10.12 -0.90 -3.98
CA LEU A 21 8.77 -0.39 -4.25
C LEU A 21 8.66 1.11 -3.93
N GLY A 22 9.54 1.67 -3.10
CA GLY A 22 9.56 3.09 -2.75
C GLY A 22 10.49 3.93 -3.63
N LEU A 23 10.17 5.21 -3.80
CA LEU A 23 11.09 6.20 -4.39
C LEU A 23 11.98 6.80 -3.29
N PHE A 24 13.28 6.90 -3.58
CA PHE A 24 14.25 7.60 -2.74
C PHE A 24 13.92 9.09 -2.72
N GLU A 25 13.81 9.66 -1.52
CA GLU A 25 13.58 11.09 -1.30
C GLU A 25 14.75 11.67 -0.54
N TYR A 26 15.57 12.45 -1.24
CA TYR A 26 16.63 13.21 -0.61
C TYR A 26 16.92 14.48 -1.40
N PRO A 27 16.76 15.68 -0.82
CA PRO A 27 16.12 15.97 0.48
C PRO A 27 14.64 15.58 0.53
N LEU A 28 14.05 15.49 1.74
CA LEU A 28 12.65 15.09 1.94
C LEU A 28 11.69 15.92 1.05
N GLY A 29 10.80 15.26 0.31
CA GLY A 29 9.88 15.91 -0.62
C GLY A 29 10.36 15.98 -2.07
N GLN A 30 11.65 15.72 -2.35
CA GLN A 30 12.17 15.64 -3.71
C GLN A 30 12.48 14.18 -4.08
N SER A 31 11.54 13.53 -4.79
CA SER A 31 11.73 12.16 -5.27
C SER A 31 12.82 12.11 -6.34
N ARG A 32 13.88 11.34 -6.09
CA ARG A 32 14.94 11.10 -7.08
C ARG A 32 14.77 9.72 -7.72
N LEU A 33 14.03 9.72 -8.84
CA LEU A 33 13.73 8.51 -9.59
C LEU A 33 15.01 7.82 -10.11
N HIS A 34 16.03 8.59 -10.50
CA HIS A 34 17.30 8.03 -10.97
C HIS A 34 18.02 7.18 -9.91
N PHE A 35 18.15 7.66 -8.67
CA PHE A 35 18.78 6.87 -7.59
C PHE A 35 17.96 5.63 -7.23
N SER A 36 16.63 5.75 -7.27
CA SER A 36 15.73 4.62 -7.01
C SER A 36 15.87 3.54 -8.09
N CYS A 37 15.99 3.95 -9.36
CA CYS A 37 16.21 3.07 -10.49
C CYS A 37 17.60 2.41 -10.44
N LEU A 38 18.64 3.17 -10.13
CA LEU A 38 19.99 2.63 -9.95
C LEU A 38 20.05 1.62 -8.80
N TYR A 39 19.39 1.91 -7.67
CA TYR A 39 19.27 0.98 -6.55
C TYR A 39 18.53 -0.29 -6.97
N ALA A 40 17.38 -0.16 -7.65
CA ALA A 40 16.63 -1.30 -8.15
C ALA A 40 17.47 -2.14 -9.11
N LEU A 41 18.19 -1.53 -10.06
CA LEU A 41 19.09 -2.26 -10.95
C LEU A 41 20.22 -2.96 -10.21
N ALA A 42 20.86 -2.28 -9.23
CA ALA A 42 21.94 -2.85 -8.45
C ALA A 42 21.49 -4.06 -7.60
N VAL A 43 20.26 -4.03 -7.08
CA VAL A 43 19.70 -5.12 -6.25
C VAL A 43 19.13 -6.25 -7.12
N TRP A 44 18.46 -5.94 -8.23
CA TRP A 44 17.78 -6.93 -9.07
C TRP A 44 18.68 -7.56 -10.12
N SER A 45 19.76 -6.90 -10.55
CA SER A 45 20.67 -7.46 -11.55
C SER A 45 21.38 -8.74 -11.06
N PRO A 46 21.99 -8.78 -9.86
CA PRO A 46 22.61 -10.02 -9.37
C PRO A 46 21.57 -11.10 -9.04
N TYR A 47 20.37 -10.70 -8.60
CA TYR A 47 19.25 -11.62 -8.40
C TYR A 47 18.83 -12.30 -9.72
N ALA A 48 18.62 -11.50 -10.77
CA ALA A 48 18.24 -11.98 -12.09
C ALA A 48 19.32 -12.90 -12.68
N TYR A 49 20.59 -12.54 -12.50
CA TYR A 49 21.71 -13.39 -12.92
C TYR A 49 21.68 -14.75 -12.22
N TYR A 50 21.63 -14.76 -10.89
CA TYR A 50 21.57 -16.00 -10.10
C TYR A 50 20.38 -16.88 -10.50
N ARG A 51 19.18 -16.29 -10.63
CA ARG A 51 17.97 -17.02 -11.03
C ARG A 51 18.08 -17.59 -12.44
N THR A 52 18.71 -16.87 -13.38
CA THR A 52 18.92 -17.36 -14.74
C THR A 52 19.80 -18.61 -14.76
N THR A 53 20.89 -18.63 -13.99
CA THR A 53 21.75 -19.82 -13.85
C THR A 53 20.97 -21.00 -13.28
N VAL A 54 20.14 -20.78 -12.26
CA VAL A 54 19.29 -21.81 -11.66
C VAL A 54 18.23 -22.31 -12.66
N TYR A 55 17.64 -21.43 -13.47
CA TYR A 55 16.67 -21.82 -14.50
C TYR A 55 17.29 -22.69 -15.58
N ILE A 56 18.49 -22.35 -16.05
CA ILE A 56 19.19 -23.15 -17.06
C ILE A 56 19.42 -24.57 -16.52
N TYR A 57 19.85 -24.67 -15.26
CA TYR A 57 20.05 -25.96 -14.59
C TYR A 57 18.74 -26.76 -14.46
N LEU A 58 17.68 -26.16 -13.92
CA LEU A 58 16.39 -26.81 -13.73
C LEU A 58 15.74 -27.21 -15.06
N TRP A 59 15.93 -26.41 -16.10
CA TRP A 59 15.45 -26.68 -17.45
C TRP A 59 16.12 -27.92 -18.04
N GLN A 60 17.46 -28.05 -17.89
CA GLN A 60 18.22 -29.21 -18.34
C GLN A 60 17.77 -30.51 -17.64
N HIS A 61 17.36 -30.43 -16.38
CA HIS A 61 16.86 -31.56 -15.59
C HIS A 61 15.34 -31.82 -15.72
N GLY A 62 14.67 -31.20 -16.70
CA GLY A 62 13.28 -31.53 -17.05
C GLY A 62 12.20 -30.80 -16.22
N PHE A 63 12.58 -29.89 -15.31
CA PHE A 63 11.64 -29.13 -14.47
C PHE A 63 11.03 -27.91 -15.17
N ARG A 64 10.56 -28.07 -16.41
CA ARG A 64 10.08 -26.96 -17.27
C ARG A 64 8.91 -26.20 -16.65
N PHE A 65 7.95 -26.89 -16.03
CA PHE A 65 6.80 -26.26 -15.37
C PHE A 65 7.23 -25.30 -14.26
N PHE A 66 8.17 -25.71 -13.41
CA PHE A 66 8.69 -24.89 -12.33
C PHE A 66 9.45 -23.67 -12.84
N CYS A 67 10.17 -23.80 -13.96
CA CYS A 67 10.81 -22.66 -14.62
C CYS A 67 9.80 -21.63 -15.14
N ILE A 68 8.68 -22.09 -15.74
CA ILE A 68 7.63 -21.20 -16.27
C ILE A 68 6.96 -20.41 -15.14
N MET A 69 6.50 -21.09 -14.09
CA MET A 69 5.84 -20.43 -12.95
C MET A 69 6.73 -19.35 -12.32
N ASN A 70 7.97 -19.71 -12.00
CA ASN A 70 8.92 -18.78 -11.42
C ASN A 70 9.31 -17.62 -12.37
N SER A 71 9.27 -17.83 -13.69
CA SER A 71 9.50 -16.75 -14.65
C SER A 71 8.33 -15.76 -14.68
N LEU A 72 7.09 -16.25 -14.55
CA LEU A 72 5.91 -15.39 -14.38
C LEU A 72 6.00 -14.58 -13.10
N ASP A 73 6.41 -15.18 -11.98
CA ASP A 73 6.57 -14.47 -10.69
C ASP A 73 7.61 -13.35 -10.77
N ASN A 74 8.73 -13.59 -11.47
CA ASN A 74 9.75 -12.56 -11.74
C ASN A 74 9.21 -11.41 -12.60
N LEU A 75 8.40 -11.71 -13.63
CA LEU A 75 7.77 -10.69 -14.46
C LEU A 75 6.74 -9.86 -13.67
N LEU A 76 5.98 -10.53 -12.80
CA LEU A 76 5.03 -9.88 -11.88
C LEU A 76 5.76 -8.98 -10.88
N SER A 77 6.90 -9.40 -10.32
CA SER A 77 7.66 -8.57 -9.40
C SER A 77 8.28 -7.35 -10.08
N LEU A 78 8.86 -7.52 -11.28
CA LEU A 78 9.42 -6.40 -12.05
C LEU A 78 8.33 -5.40 -12.44
N SER A 79 7.20 -5.89 -12.97
CA SER A 79 6.06 -5.02 -13.31
C SER A 79 5.51 -4.30 -12.08
N SER A 80 5.42 -4.96 -10.92
CA SER A 80 5.04 -4.33 -9.64
C SER A 80 5.98 -3.18 -9.25
N ILE A 81 7.29 -3.35 -9.41
CA ILE A 81 8.27 -2.28 -9.15
C ILE A 81 8.08 -1.10 -10.10
N PHE A 82 7.93 -1.37 -11.40
CA PHE A 82 7.67 -0.32 -12.39
C PHE A 82 6.36 0.44 -12.11
N ILE A 83 5.28 -0.30 -11.81
CA ILE A 83 3.98 0.29 -11.44
C ILE A 83 4.14 1.14 -10.18
N SER A 84 4.88 0.66 -9.18
CA SER A 84 5.10 1.37 -7.94
C SER A 84 5.85 2.69 -8.17
N PHE A 85 6.89 2.69 -9.01
CA PHE A 85 7.60 3.92 -9.38
C PHE A 85 6.71 4.92 -10.12
N ASN A 86 5.89 4.44 -11.06
CA ASN A 86 4.99 5.32 -11.81
C ASN A 86 3.89 5.93 -10.91
N ARG A 87 3.31 5.11 -10.03
CA ARG A 87 2.16 5.50 -9.19
C ARG A 87 2.51 6.07 -7.83
N CYS A 88 3.80 6.13 -7.46
CA CYS A 88 4.21 6.66 -6.15
C CYS A 88 3.76 8.11 -5.93
N LYS A 89 3.80 8.95 -6.98
CA LYS A 89 3.28 10.33 -6.90
C LYS A 89 1.77 10.37 -6.69
N GLU A 90 1.04 9.55 -7.44
CA GLU A 90 -0.43 9.43 -7.33
C GLU A 90 -0.85 8.93 -5.95
N LEU A 91 -0.16 7.92 -5.42
CA LEU A 91 -0.41 7.38 -4.09
C LEU A 91 -0.25 8.47 -3.01
N LYS A 92 0.78 9.30 -3.09
CA LYS A 92 0.96 10.41 -2.14
C LYS A 92 -0.12 11.48 -2.27
N ALA A 93 -0.51 11.82 -3.50
CA ALA A 93 -1.61 12.74 -3.73
C ALA A 93 -2.91 12.18 -3.13
N CYS A 94 -3.20 10.89 -3.36
CA CYS A 94 -4.34 10.20 -2.77
C CYS A 94 -4.32 10.23 -1.24
N LEU A 95 -3.17 9.97 -0.59
CA LEU A 95 -3.05 10.05 0.86
C LEU A 95 -3.25 11.48 1.39
N ARG A 96 -2.84 12.50 0.63
CA ARG A 96 -3.09 13.90 0.97
C ARG A 96 -4.58 14.23 0.91
N GLU A 97 -5.26 13.85 -0.17
CA GLU A 97 -6.71 14.02 -0.30
C GLU A 97 -7.46 13.30 0.83
N LEU A 98 -7.04 12.07 1.15
CA LEU A 98 -7.65 11.31 2.23
C LEU A 98 -7.43 11.95 3.61
N SER A 99 -6.28 12.62 3.82
CA SER A 99 -6.05 13.41 5.03
C SER A 99 -6.96 14.64 5.13
N ILE A 100 -7.36 15.23 4.00
CA ILE A 100 -8.34 16.33 3.97
C ILE A 100 -9.73 15.79 4.35
N VAL A 101 -10.13 14.66 3.77
CA VAL A 101 -11.39 13.98 4.14
C VAL A 101 -11.43 13.66 5.63
N ASP A 102 -10.32 13.17 6.20
CA ASP A 102 -10.20 12.93 7.64
C ASP A 102 -10.37 14.20 8.48
N ASN A 103 -9.81 15.34 8.04
CA ASN A 103 -9.98 16.62 8.74
C ASN A 103 -11.44 17.10 8.69
N SER A 104 -12.12 16.92 7.56
CA SER A 104 -13.55 17.24 7.43
C SER A 104 -14.41 16.34 8.31
N LEU A 105 -14.11 15.04 8.36
CA LEU A 105 -14.78 14.10 9.27
C LEU A 105 -14.54 14.46 10.74
N GLU A 106 -13.34 14.90 11.11
CA GLU A 106 -13.03 15.37 12.45
C GLU A 106 -13.81 16.63 12.82
N ALA A 107 -13.98 17.58 11.89
CA ALA A 107 -14.83 18.76 12.09
C ALA A 107 -16.31 18.39 12.28
N LEU A 108 -16.75 17.25 11.71
CA LEU A 108 -18.09 16.66 11.91
C LEU A 108 -18.17 15.77 13.16
N GLY A 109 -17.17 15.79 14.04
CA GLY A 109 -17.16 15.04 15.30
C GLY A 109 -16.75 13.57 15.20
N VAL A 110 -16.22 13.11 14.05
CA VAL A 110 -15.70 11.74 13.90
C VAL A 110 -14.20 11.72 14.20
N PRO A 111 -13.74 10.97 15.22
CA PRO A 111 -12.33 10.98 15.61
C PRO A 111 -11.40 10.37 14.54
N LYS A 112 -10.14 10.83 14.54
CA LYS A 112 -9.07 10.29 13.71
C LYS A 112 -8.57 8.93 14.23
N GLU A 113 -8.56 7.92 13.37
CA GLU A 113 -8.16 6.55 13.73
C GLU A 113 -6.73 6.19 13.32
N TYR A 114 -5.85 7.19 13.18
CA TYR A 114 -4.45 7.01 12.81
C TYR A 114 -3.69 6.04 13.73
N ARG A 115 -4.05 6.01 15.02
CA ARG A 115 -3.46 5.06 15.97
C ARG A 115 -3.83 3.60 15.63
N MET A 116 -5.08 3.34 15.25
CA MET A 116 -5.54 1.99 14.89
C MET A 116 -4.88 1.53 13.60
N LEU A 117 -4.81 2.41 12.59
CA LEU A 117 -4.10 2.12 11.33
C LEU A 117 -2.63 1.81 11.58
N ARG A 118 -1.94 2.62 12.38
CA ARG A 118 -0.53 2.37 12.73
C ARG A 118 -0.35 1.05 13.46
N ASN A 119 -1.23 0.71 14.40
CA ASN A 119 -1.16 -0.57 15.12
C ASN A 119 -1.39 -1.76 14.18
N LEU A 120 -2.32 -1.64 13.23
CA LEU A 120 -2.56 -2.65 12.21
C LEU A 120 -1.31 -2.86 11.33
N ILE A 121 -0.69 -1.77 10.87
CA ILE A 121 0.55 -1.82 10.09
C ILE A 121 1.68 -2.48 10.90
N ILE A 122 1.87 -2.09 12.16
CA ILE A 122 2.89 -2.71 13.03
C ILE A 122 2.62 -4.21 13.20
N ARG A 123 1.36 -4.63 13.39
CA ARG A 123 1.00 -6.05 13.51
C ARG A 123 1.35 -6.83 12.26
N ILE A 124 1.12 -6.26 11.07
CA ILE A 124 1.50 -6.89 9.81
C ILE A 124 3.03 -7.01 9.70
N ILE A 125 3.78 -5.97 10.08
CA ILE A 125 5.24 -5.99 10.07
C ILE A 125 5.79 -7.08 10.99
N ILE A 126 5.25 -7.19 12.21
CA ILE A 126 5.63 -8.24 13.17
C ILE A 126 5.34 -9.63 12.60
N GLY A 127 4.17 -9.83 12.01
CA GLY A 127 3.80 -11.10 11.38
C GLY A 127 4.75 -11.46 10.22
N TRP A 128 5.10 -10.47 9.40
CA TRP A 128 6.03 -10.66 8.28
C TRP A 128 7.44 -11.02 8.77
N ILE A 129 7.94 -10.36 9.80
CA ILE A 129 9.22 -10.69 10.44
C ILE A 129 9.20 -12.12 11.00
N ALA A 130 8.11 -12.53 11.66
CA ALA A 130 7.96 -13.89 12.19
C ALA A 130 8.02 -14.95 11.07
N ILE A 131 7.36 -14.72 9.93
CA ILE A 131 7.41 -15.61 8.77
C ILE A 131 8.84 -15.75 8.23
N LEU A 132 9.58 -14.64 8.15
CA LEU A 132 10.99 -14.67 7.72
C LEU A 132 11.85 -15.55 8.63
N PHE A 133 11.69 -15.44 9.95
CA PHE A 133 12.41 -16.27 10.91
C PHE A 133 12.03 -17.75 10.82
N ILE A 134 10.75 -18.06 10.60
CA ILE A 134 10.28 -19.44 10.39
C ILE A 134 10.93 -20.02 9.13
N ASN A 135 10.88 -19.30 8.01
CA ASN A 135 11.47 -19.74 6.75
C ASN A 135 12.98 -19.96 6.86
N LEU A 136 13.69 -19.07 7.57
CA LEU A 136 15.11 -19.21 7.86
C LEU A 136 15.38 -20.49 8.65
N THR A 137 14.62 -20.71 9.72
CA THR A 137 14.77 -21.89 10.60
C THR A 137 14.53 -23.19 9.82
N VAL A 138 13.46 -23.26 9.04
CA VAL A 138 13.14 -24.42 8.18
C VAL A 138 14.26 -24.65 7.16
N SER A 139 14.76 -23.58 6.53
CA SER A 139 15.83 -23.68 5.54
C SER A 139 17.12 -24.25 6.14
N ILE A 140 17.51 -23.79 7.33
CA ILE A 140 18.69 -24.28 8.05
C ILE A 140 18.49 -25.75 8.46
N PHE A 141 17.30 -26.09 8.97
CA PHE A 141 16.99 -27.44 9.41
C PHE A 141 17.03 -28.47 8.28
N LEU A 142 16.39 -28.18 7.14
CA LEU A 142 16.42 -29.06 5.96
C LEU A 142 17.84 -29.30 5.44
N ASP A 143 18.64 -28.24 5.44
CA ASP A 143 20.03 -28.30 5.02
C ASP A 143 20.91 -29.11 5.98
N SER A 144 20.67 -28.97 7.28
CA SER A 144 21.33 -29.78 8.31
C SER A 144 21.05 -31.27 8.11
N ILE A 145 19.80 -31.63 7.76
CA ILE A 145 19.43 -33.02 7.45
C ILE A 145 20.12 -33.50 6.17
N ARG A 146 20.20 -32.65 5.14
CA ARG A 146 20.70 -33.06 3.82
C ARG A 146 22.21 -33.24 3.74
N LEU A 147 23.02 -32.34 4.32
CA LEU A 147 24.49 -32.42 4.18
C LEU A 147 25.18 -33.04 5.40
N ASN A 148 24.47 -33.33 6.49
CA ASN A 148 24.98 -33.92 7.74
C ASN A 148 26.03 -33.06 8.49
N VAL A 149 26.77 -32.18 7.79
CA VAL A 149 27.69 -31.17 8.30
C VAL A 149 27.46 -29.88 7.51
N MET A 150 26.95 -28.84 8.18
CA MET A 150 26.83 -27.50 7.62
C MET A 150 27.98 -26.63 8.13
N PRO A 151 28.97 -26.26 7.30
CA PRO A 151 30.00 -25.33 7.72
C PRO A 151 29.37 -23.97 8.05
N ILE A 152 29.82 -23.36 9.15
CA ILE A 152 29.31 -22.09 9.69
C ILE A 152 29.27 -20.98 8.64
N LEU A 153 30.23 -20.97 7.70
CA LEU A 153 30.27 -20.02 6.59
C LEU A 153 29.05 -20.11 5.65
N ILE A 154 28.51 -21.31 5.39
CA ILE A 154 27.30 -21.47 4.57
C ILE A 154 26.07 -20.95 5.31
N ILE A 155 26.01 -21.14 6.62
CA ILE A 155 24.93 -20.61 7.47
C ILE A 155 24.98 -19.08 7.48
N ILE A 156 26.17 -18.49 7.69
CA ILE A 156 26.36 -17.04 7.64
C ILE A 156 26.00 -16.49 6.26
N TYR A 157 26.44 -17.14 5.19
CA TYR A 157 26.10 -16.76 3.82
C TYR A 157 24.59 -16.81 3.56
N LYS A 158 23.89 -17.83 4.04
CA LYS A 158 22.42 -17.94 3.93
C LYS A 158 21.67 -16.89 4.73
N ILE A 159 22.11 -16.63 5.97
CA ILE A 159 21.54 -15.58 6.81
C ILE A 159 21.73 -14.23 6.12
N PHE A 160 22.94 -13.97 5.60
CA PHE A 160 23.23 -12.77 4.83
C PHE A 160 22.36 -12.69 3.57
N TRP A 161 22.16 -13.79 2.86
CA TRP A 161 21.31 -13.82 1.67
C TRP A 161 19.84 -13.57 1.99
N ILE A 162 19.30 -14.15 3.07
CA ILE A 162 17.89 -13.99 3.45
C ILE A 162 17.62 -12.60 4.05
N ILE A 163 18.56 -12.05 4.82
CA ILE A 163 18.42 -10.74 5.48
C ILE A 163 18.76 -9.59 4.53
N LEU A 164 19.86 -9.71 3.77
CA LEU A 164 20.36 -8.64 2.89
C LEU A 164 19.75 -8.70 1.48
N TRP A 165 19.22 -9.85 1.06
CA TRP A 165 18.54 -10.02 -0.24
C TRP A 165 17.03 -10.25 -0.06
N PRO A 166 16.28 -9.26 0.47
CA PRO A 166 14.84 -9.40 0.69
C PRO A 166 14.01 -9.43 -0.61
N THR A 167 14.64 -9.33 -1.77
CA THR A 167 13.99 -9.37 -3.10
C THR A 167 13.67 -10.80 -3.53
N ASN A 168 12.96 -11.54 -2.69
CA ASN A 168 12.17 -12.64 -3.21
C ASN A 168 10.94 -12.05 -3.92
N THR A 169 10.60 -12.59 -5.09
CA THR A 169 9.45 -12.14 -5.91
C THR A 169 8.17 -12.04 -5.09
N ASP A 170 7.97 -13.03 -4.23
CA ASP A 170 6.79 -13.17 -3.39
C ASP A 170 6.68 -12.04 -2.37
N HIS A 171 7.81 -11.59 -1.80
CA HIS A 171 7.82 -10.49 -0.85
C HIS A 171 7.45 -9.17 -1.51
N VAL A 172 7.92 -8.92 -2.72
CA VAL A 172 7.61 -7.71 -3.49
C VAL A 172 6.13 -7.67 -3.85
N ILE A 173 5.60 -8.79 -4.35
CA ILE A 173 4.16 -8.92 -4.69
C ILE A 173 3.30 -8.78 -3.43
N THR A 174 3.66 -9.46 -2.34
CA THR A 174 2.94 -9.40 -1.06
C THR A 174 2.94 -7.97 -0.50
N LEU A 175 4.08 -7.27 -0.57
CA LEU A 175 4.17 -5.92 -0.05
C LEU A 175 3.41 -4.91 -0.92
N SER A 176 3.50 -5.05 -2.25
CA SER A 176 2.70 -4.26 -3.19
C SER A 176 1.19 -4.44 -2.98
N THR A 177 0.75 -5.68 -2.81
CA THR A 177 -0.67 -5.99 -2.52
C THR A 177 -1.08 -5.48 -1.15
N LEU A 178 -0.21 -5.54 -0.15
CA LEU A 178 -0.46 -5.00 1.18
C LEU A 178 -0.60 -3.47 1.19
N ILE A 179 0.29 -2.75 0.48
CA ILE A 179 0.18 -1.28 0.32
C ILE A 179 -1.17 -0.95 -0.32
N CYS A 180 -1.51 -1.61 -1.42
CA CYS A 180 -2.76 -1.37 -2.14
C CYS A 180 -3.98 -1.68 -1.25
N GLY A 181 -4.00 -2.86 -0.62
CA GLY A 181 -5.09 -3.31 0.23
C GLY A 181 -5.29 -2.45 1.47
N THR A 182 -4.22 -1.96 2.10
CA THR A 182 -4.32 -1.05 3.26
C THR A 182 -4.88 0.31 2.86
N VAL A 183 -4.45 0.87 1.73
CA VAL A 183 -4.97 2.15 1.21
C VAL A 183 -6.44 2.02 0.81
N LEU A 184 -6.78 0.98 0.06
CA LEU A 184 -8.16 0.72 -0.37
C LEU A 184 -9.08 0.44 0.82
N GLY A 185 -8.65 -0.39 1.77
CA GLY A 185 -9.43 -0.72 2.97
C GLY A 185 -9.67 0.50 3.85
N TYR A 186 -8.65 1.32 4.08
CA TYR A 186 -8.80 2.56 4.85
C TYR A 186 -9.71 3.57 4.12
N THR A 187 -9.54 3.73 2.81
CA THR A 187 -10.38 4.61 1.98
C THR A 187 -11.85 4.17 2.00
N SER A 188 -12.11 2.87 1.82
CA SER A 188 -13.45 2.28 1.88
C SER A 188 -14.11 2.53 3.24
N SER A 189 -13.38 2.32 4.34
CA SER A 189 -13.87 2.60 5.69
C SER A 189 -14.26 4.07 5.88
N ARG A 190 -13.47 5.01 5.34
CA ARG A 190 -13.80 6.44 5.42
C ARG A 190 -14.99 6.82 4.56
N PHE A 191 -15.13 6.28 3.36
CA PHE A 191 -16.32 6.49 2.54
C PHE A 191 -17.58 5.97 3.21
N HIS A 192 -17.50 4.82 3.89
CA HIS A 192 -18.63 4.30 4.64
C HIS A 192 -19.10 5.26 5.73
N ARG A 193 -18.16 5.81 6.52
CA ARG A 193 -18.47 6.82 7.55
C ARG A 193 -19.02 8.13 7.00
N VAL A 194 -18.50 8.59 5.87
CA VAL A 194 -19.07 9.76 5.18
C VAL A 194 -20.51 9.49 4.80
N ASN A 195 -20.81 8.31 4.27
CA ASN A 195 -22.16 7.92 3.87
C ASN A 195 -23.12 7.84 5.08
N GLU A 196 -22.68 7.24 6.19
CA GLU A 196 -23.45 7.19 7.45
C GLU A 196 -23.81 8.61 7.93
N ARG A 197 -22.85 9.53 7.94
CA ARG A 197 -23.08 10.92 8.38
C ARG A 197 -23.98 11.70 7.43
N LEU A 198 -23.85 11.50 6.12
CA LEU A 198 -24.77 12.10 5.15
C LEU A 198 -26.21 11.60 5.36
N GLN A 199 -26.38 10.32 5.69
CA GLN A 199 -27.69 9.75 5.96
C GLN A 199 -28.30 10.29 7.26
N GLU A 200 -27.50 10.47 8.32
CA GLU A 200 -27.93 11.10 9.57
C GLU A 200 -28.33 12.56 9.36
N LEU A 201 -27.50 13.35 8.70
CA LEU A 201 -27.81 14.75 8.36
C LEU A 201 -29.07 14.88 7.50
N TYR A 202 -29.25 13.97 6.53
CA TYR A 202 -30.46 13.92 5.73
C TYR A 202 -31.66 13.56 6.61
N SER A 203 -31.54 12.58 7.50
CA SER A 203 -32.60 12.21 8.43
C SER A 203 -32.99 13.38 9.33
N ASP A 204 -32.03 14.10 9.92
CA ASP A 204 -32.28 15.26 10.79
C ASP A 204 -32.94 16.44 10.05
N LEU A 205 -32.47 16.74 8.82
CA LEU A 205 -33.07 17.76 7.96
C LEU A 205 -34.52 17.43 7.59
N PHE A 206 -34.81 16.15 7.38
CA PHE A 206 -36.16 15.69 7.09
C PHE A 206 -37.01 15.60 8.34
N GLN A 207 -36.44 15.21 9.49
CA GLN A 207 -37.09 15.08 10.80
C GLN A 207 -37.51 16.42 11.39
N ASN A 208 -36.71 17.47 11.21
CA ASN A 208 -37.10 18.85 11.54
C ASN A 208 -38.18 19.45 10.61
N ASN A 209 -38.47 18.83 9.46
CA ASN A 209 -39.46 19.32 8.49
C ASN A 209 -40.80 18.56 8.53
N TYR A 210 -41.06 17.73 9.55
CA TYR A 210 -42.30 16.93 9.63
C TYR A 210 -43.59 17.74 9.81
N ASN A 211 -43.51 19.07 9.99
CA ASN A 211 -44.69 19.93 9.99
C ASN A 211 -45.18 20.37 8.59
N CYS A 212 -44.52 19.98 7.49
CA CYS A 212 -44.99 20.33 6.14
C CYS A 212 -45.28 19.08 5.28
N ARG A 213 -46.56 18.74 5.26
CA ARG A 213 -47.34 17.82 4.41
C ARG A 213 -46.61 17.20 3.20
N SER A 214 -46.66 15.87 3.18
CA SER A 214 -45.89 14.88 2.42
C SER A 214 -45.97 14.85 0.88
N GLN A 215 -46.47 15.88 0.19
CA GLN A 215 -46.71 15.79 -1.27
C GLN A 215 -45.81 16.67 -2.16
N ASN A 216 -45.06 17.64 -1.63
CA ASN A 216 -44.19 18.53 -2.43
C ASN A 216 -42.68 18.25 -2.28
N ARG A 217 -42.29 17.04 -1.85
CA ARG A 217 -40.90 16.69 -1.47
C ARG A 217 -39.87 16.81 -2.61
N PHE A 218 -40.21 16.39 -3.83
CA PHE A 218 -39.28 16.48 -4.97
C PHE A 218 -39.20 17.90 -5.58
N ILE A 219 -40.28 18.68 -5.45
CA ILE A 219 -40.36 20.03 -6.02
C ILE A 219 -39.52 21.00 -5.17
N LEU A 220 -39.52 20.85 -3.85
CA LEU A 220 -38.80 21.71 -2.92
C LEU A 220 -37.27 21.50 -2.98
N VAL A 221 -36.82 20.25 -3.15
CA VAL A 221 -35.40 19.94 -3.40
C VAL A 221 -34.93 20.47 -4.75
N ARG A 222 -35.75 20.35 -5.81
CA ARG A 222 -35.44 20.99 -7.11
C ARG A 222 -35.42 22.51 -7.02
N GLN A 223 -36.29 23.12 -6.20
CA GLN A 223 -36.30 24.58 -5.99
C GLN A 223 -35.08 25.06 -5.19
N LEU A 224 -34.62 24.33 -4.17
CA LEU A 224 -33.41 24.68 -3.41
C LEU A 224 -32.14 24.53 -4.26
N ILE A 225 -32.04 23.47 -5.06
CA ILE A 225 -30.93 23.28 -6.01
C ILE A 225 -30.96 24.36 -7.11
N ALA A 226 -32.14 24.74 -7.60
CA ALA A 226 -32.27 25.84 -8.56
C ALA A 226 -31.91 27.20 -7.92
N ARG A 227 -32.30 27.45 -6.66
CA ARG A 227 -32.00 28.70 -5.94
C ARG A 227 -30.50 28.85 -5.66
N ASP A 228 -29.79 27.76 -5.34
CA ASP A 228 -28.33 27.75 -5.21
C ASP A 228 -27.61 27.92 -6.56
N LYS A 229 -28.23 27.44 -7.66
CA LYS A 229 -27.72 27.65 -9.03
C LYS A 229 -27.79 29.13 -9.44
N TYR A 230 -28.85 29.85 -9.06
CA TYR A 230 -28.94 31.30 -9.27
C TYR A 230 -27.96 32.08 -8.38
N HIS A 231 -27.70 31.66 -7.14
CA HIS A 231 -26.70 32.33 -6.30
C HIS A 231 -25.26 32.10 -6.76
N LYS A 232 -24.91 30.89 -7.23
CA LYS A 232 -23.57 30.63 -7.81
C LYS A 232 -23.33 31.39 -9.12
N GLN A 233 -24.38 31.68 -9.89
CA GLN A 233 -24.27 32.41 -11.14
C GLN A 233 -24.06 33.92 -10.93
N TYR A 234 -24.53 34.49 -9.81
CA TYR A 234 -24.20 35.86 -9.39
C TYR A 234 -22.78 36.00 -8.82
N VAL A 235 -22.22 34.94 -8.21
CA VAL A 235 -20.83 34.96 -7.72
C VAL A 235 -19.82 34.87 -8.87
N TRP A 236 -20.14 34.15 -9.95
CA TRP A 236 -19.29 34.07 -11.15
C TRP A 236 -19.41 35.26 -12.11
N THR A 237 -20.36 36.17 -11.90
CA THR A 237 -20.47 37.42 -12.68
C THR A 237 -19.86 38.63 -11.99
N LEU A 238 -19.38 38.47 -10.74
CA LEU A 238 -18.76 39.54 -9.95
C LEU A 238 -17.27 39.28 -9.63
N MET A 239 -16.68 38.24 -10.23
CA MET A 239 -15.25 37.93 -10.17
C MET A 239 -14.71 37.78 -11.58
#